data_AF-A0A2N1NJF0-F1
#
_entry.id   AF-A0A2N1NJF0-F1
#
_cell.length_a   1.000
_cell.length_b   1.000
_cell.length_c   1.000
_cell.angle_alpha   90.00
_cell.angle_beta   90.00
_cell.angle_gamma   90.00
#
_symmetry.space_group_name_H-M   'P 1'
#
loop_
_entity.id
_entity.type
_entity.pdbx_description
1 polymer ?
#
loop_
_entity_poly.entity_id
_entity_poly.type
_entity_poly.pdbx_seq_one_letter_code
_entity_poly.pdbx_strand_id
1 'polypeptide(L)'
;MRPITKDDYYSLKYCEAIVKEVARILPKNSFIMFGGGLRLCPGNKLTMIELVCLIALLFRKYEINLVDMDFPKTMGIGVTVFCVEFLVEIKPRN
;
A
#
# COMPACT_ATOMS: atom_id res chain seq x y z
N MET A 1 -6.35 -13.87 -15.82
CA MET A 1 -6.82 -13.05 -14.69
C MET A 1 -7.71 -11.94 -15.24
N ARG A 2 -8.97 -11.80 -14.79
CA ARG A 2 -9.87 -10.76 -15.34
C ARG A 2 -9.43 -9.35 -14.89
N PRO A 3 -9.58 -8.31 -15.73
CA PRO A 3 -9.33 -6.92 -15.32
C PRO A 3 -10.19 -6.50 -14.12
N ILE A 4 -9.69 -5.55 -13.33
CA ILE A 4 -10.47 -4.87 -12.28
C ILE A 4 -11.39 -3.86 -12.96
N THR A 5 -12.68 -3.90 -12.62
CA THR A 5 -13.66 -2.92 -13.07
C THR A 5 -13.84 -1.81 -12.04
N LYS A 6 -14.54 -0.75 -12.43
CA LYS A 6 -14.91 0.33 -11.51
C LYS A 6 -15.77 -0.18 -10.34
N ASP A 7 -16.65 -1.15 -10.60
CA ASP A 7 -17.52 -1.72 -9.56
C ASP A 7 -16.73 -2.55 -8.55
N ASP A 8 -15.71 -3.29 -9.01
CA ASP A 8 -14.80 -4.01 -8.12
C ASP A 8 -14.12 -3.03 -7.15
N TYR A 9 -13.66 -1.88 -7.63
CA TYR A 9 -13.02 -0.87 -6.78
C TYR A 9 -13.92 -0.46 -5.60
N TYR A 10 -15.22 -0.25 -5.82
CA TYR A 10 -16.16 0.10 -4.75
C TYR A 10 -16.40 -1.04 -3.75
N SER A 11 -16.10 -2.28 -4.11
CA SER A 11 -16.14 -3.44 -3.21
C SER A 11 -14.87 -3.61 -2.37
N LEU A 12 -13.73 -3.02 -2.79
CA LEU A 12 -12.42 -3.17 -2.15
C LEU A 12 -12.21 -2.29 -0.90
N LYS A 13 -13.25 -2.12 -0.07
CA LYS A 13 -13.23 -1.28 1.14
C LYS A 13 -12.14 -1.70 2.15
N TYR A 14 -11.87 -2.99 2.26
CA TYR A 14 -10.84 -3.50 3.17
C TYR A 14 -9.42 -3.15 2.69
N CYS A 15 -9.17 -3.23 1.38
CA CYS A 15 -7.88 -2.80 0.81
C CYS A 15 -7.68 -1.29 1.01
N GLU A 16 -8.73 -0.48 0.86
CA GLU A 16 -8.69 0.95 1.16
C GLU A 16 -8.34 1.21 2.64
N ALA A 17 -8.92 0.45 3.57
CA ALA A 17 -8.61 0.53 4.99
C ALA A 17 -7.15 0.18 5.28
N ILE A 18 -6.61 -0.87 4.65
CA ILE A 18 -5.18 -1.24 4.77
C ILE A 18 -4.28 -0.09 4.31
N VAL A 19 -4.54 0.51 3.14
CA VAL A 19 -3.74 1.63 2.62
C VAL A 19 -3.71 2.81 3.60
N LYS A 20 -4.88 3.17 4.16
CA LYS A 20 -4.98 4.26 5.15
C LYS A 20 -4.27 3.93 6.46
N GLU A 21 -4.34 2.68 6.89
CA GLU A 21 -3.70 2.24 8.14
C GLU A 21 -2.17 2.22 8.00
N VAL A 22 -1.65 1.74 6.87
CA VAL A 22 -0.22 1.83 6.56
C VAL A 22 0.24 3.28 6.54
N ALA A 23 -0.53 4.18 5.92
CA ALA A 23 -0.25 5.61 5.90
C ALA A 23 -0.23 6.25 7.31
N ARG A 24 -1.06 5.74 8.24
CA ARG A 24 -1.09 6.19 9.64
C ARG A 24 0.14 5.72 10.43
N ILE A 25 0.60 4.50 10.16
CA ILE A 25 1.73 3.86 10.87
C ILE A 25 3.09 4.33 10.30
N LEU A 26 3.17 4.59 9.00
CA LEU A 26 4.41 4.89 8.27
C LEU A 26 4.30 6.19 7.46
N PRO A 27 5.07 7.25 7.81
CA PRO A 27 5.85 7.44 9.04
C PRO A 27 4.95 7.61 10.28
N LYS A 28 5.47 7.24 11.47
CA LYS A 28 4.69 7.25 12.72
C LYS A 28 3.99 8.60 12.93
N ASN A 29 2.67 8.55 13.14
CA ASN A 29 1.79 9.71 13.38
C ASN A 29 1.57 10.65 12.17
N SER A 30 1.86 10.19 10.95
CA SER A 30 1.62 10.98 9.73
C SER A 30 0.27 10.64 9.10
N PHE A 31 -0.85 11.07 9.69
CA PHE A 31 -2.18 10.93 9.08
C PHE A 31 -2.38 11.78 7.81
N ILE A 32 -1.35 12.53 7.38
CA ILE A 32 -1.38 13.51 6.30
C ILE A 32 -0.53 13.04 5.09
N MET A 33 -0.71 11.79 4.65
CA MET A 33 0.08 11.18 3.56
C MET A 33 0.05 11.98 2.24
N PHE A 34 -1.03 12.71 1.98
CA PHE A 34 -1.19 13.51 0.77
C PHE A 34 -1.08 15.02 1.02
N GLY A 35 -0.62 15.46 2.19
CA GLY A 35 -0.73 16.87 2.57
C GLY A 35 -2.15 17.28 2.96
N GLY A 36 -2.38 18.59 3.10
CA GLY A 36 -3.68 19.16 3.47
C GLY A 36 -3.83 20.60 2.99
N GLY A 37 -5.06 21.12 3.04
CA GLY A 37 -5.38 22.47 2.59
C GLY A 37 -5.13 22.69 1.09
N LEU A 38 -4.68 23.89 0.72
CA LEU A 38 -4.44 24.29 -0.68
C LEU A 38 -3.30 23.52 -1.37
N ARG A 39 -2.42 22.85 -0.59
CA ARG A 39 -1.29 22.06 -1.10
C ARG A 39 -1.55 20.55 -0.99
N LEU A 40 -2.82 20.15 -0.92
CA LEU A 40 -3.20 18.73 -1.01
C LEU A 40 -2.71 18.15 -2.34
N CYS A 41 -2.13 16.96 -2.31
CA CYS A 41 -1.61 16.28 -3.48
C CYS A 41 -2.73 16.15 -4.53
N PRO A 42 -2.57 16.72 -5.74
CA PRO A 42 -3.58 16.64 -6.79
C PRO A 42 -3.81 15.20 -7.26
N GLY A 43 -2.83 14.31 -7.05
CA GLY A 43 -2.91 12.89 -7.36
C GLY A 43 -3.63 12.03 -6.32
N ASN A 44 -4.10 12.58 -5.18
CA ASN A 44 -4.62 11.78 -4.07
C ASN A 44 -5.68 10.73 -4.46
N LYS A 45 -6.64 11.11 -5.31
CA LYS A 45 -7.70 10.20 -5.79
C LYS A 45 -7.14 9.11 -6.71
N LEU A 46 -6.21 9.48 -7.58
CA LEU A 46 -5.58 8.54 -8.50
C LEU A 46 -4.72 7.53 -7.73
N THR A 47 -3.88 8.01 -6.81
CA THR A 47 -3.02 7.17 -5.99
C THR A 47 -3.82 6.19 -5.13
N MET A 48 -4.97 6.60 -4.56
CA MET A 48 -5.85 5.68 -3.83
C MET A 48 -6.39 4.55 -4.73
N ILE A 49 -6.81 4.88 -5.95
CA ILE A 49 -7.29 3.87 -6.92
C ILE A 49 -6.16 2.92 -7.30
N GLU A 50 -4.97 3.45 -7.62
CA GLU A 50 -3.81 2.66 -8.01
C GLU A 50 -3.35 1.72 -6.90
N LEU A 51 -3.21 2.21 -5.66
CA LEU A 51 -2.77 1.40 -4.52
C LEU A 51 -3.77 0.29 -4.19
N VAL A 52 -5.06 0.62 -4.12
CA VAL A 52 -6.11 -0.36 -3.81
C VAL A 52 -6.18 -1.43 -4.90
N CYS A 53 -6.14 -1.04 -6.17
CA CYS A 53 -6.15 -1.97 -7.29
C CYS A 53 -4.89 -2.83 -7.30
N LEU A 54 -3.71 -2.24 -7.09
CA LEU A 54 -2.43 -2.95 -7.10
C LEU A 54 -2.37 -4.00 -6.00
N ILE A 55 -2.76 -3.66 -4.77
CA ILE A 55 -2.82 -4.61 -3.64
C ILE A 55 -3.77 -5.75 -3.98
N ALA A 56 -4.98 -5.44 -4.47
CA ALA A 56 -5.94 -6.46 -4.85
C ALA A 56 -5.42 -7.38 -5.96
N LEU A 57 -4.71 -6.84 -6.97
CA LEU A 57 -4.11 -7.63 -8.04
C LEU A 57 -2.95 -8.50 -7.55
N LEU A 58 -2.06 -7.94 -6.72
CA LEU A 58 -0.91 -8.65 -6.17
C LEU A 58 -1.36 -9.85 -5.34
N PHE A 59 -2.21 -9.66 -4.33
CA PHE A 59 -2.68 -10.73 -3.44
C PHE A 59 -3.67 -11.71 -4.10
N ARG A 60 -4.25 -11.34 -5.26
CA ARG A 60 -5.05 -12.26 -6.08
C ARG A 60 -4.18 -13.22 -6.89
N LYS A 61 -2.96 -12.83 -7.27
CA LYS A 61 -2.07 -13.67 -8.10
C LYS A 61 -0.93 -14.30 -7.31
N TYR A 62 -0.52 -13.71 -6.20
CA TYR A 62 0.65 -14.15 -5.45
C TYR A 62 0.33 -14.33 -3.98
N GLU A 63 0.97 -15.33 -3.39
CA GLU A 63 1.13 -15.49 -1.96
C GLU A 63 2.49 -14.87 -1.58
N ILE A 64 2.44 -13.84 -0.73
CA ILE A 64 3.61 -13.04 -0.35
C ILE A 64 3.90 -13.34 1.11
N ASN A 65 5.02 -14.02 1.37
CA ASN A 65 5.47 -14.37 2.71
C ASN A 65 6.67 -13.53 3.09
N LEU A 66 6.72 -13.03 4.33
CA LEU A 66 7.90 -12.37 4.85
C LEU A 66 8.94 -13.44 5.19
N VAL A 67 10.18 -13.27 4.71
CA VAL A 67 11.29 -14.16 5.07
C VAL A 67 11.68 -13.94 6.54
N ASP A 68 11.53 -12.70 7.00
CA ASP A 68 11.85 -12.26 8.35
C ASP A 68 10.59 -11.67 8.98
N MET A 69 10.11 -12.31 10.05
CA MET A 69 8.91 -11.88 10.77
C MET A 69 9.18 -10.71 11.71
N ASP A 70 10.45 -10.37 11.97
CA ASP A 70 10.84 -9.24 12.80
C ASP A 70 10.68 -7.93 12.00
N PHE A 71 9.49 -7.35 12.09
CA PHE A 71 9.05 -6.17 11.33
C PHE A 71 9.22 -4.85 12.12
N PRO A 72 9.62 -3.71 11.51
CA PRO A 72 10.68 -3.48 10.53
C PRO A 72 12.03 -3.15 11.22
N LYS A 73 13.15 -3.73 10.76
CA LYS A 73 14.47 -3.58 11.40
C LYS A 73 15.08 -2.18 11.24
N THR A 74 14.91 -1.56 10.06
CA THR A 74 15.44 -0.21 9.78
C THR A 74 14.60 0.53 8.74
N MET A 75 14.18 1.76 9.05
CA MET A 75 13.61 2.70 8.06
C MET A 75 14.66 3.72 7.64
N GLY A 76 14.81 3.89 6.32
CA GLY A 76 15.60 4.95 5.73
C GLY A 76 14.75 6.19 5.46
N ILE A 77 15.33 7.37 5.67
CA ILE A 77 14.70 8.65 5.39
C ILE A 77 15.50 9.34 4.29
N GLY A 78 14.85 9.62 3.16
CA GLY A 78 15.34 10.45 2.07
C GLY A 78 14.25 11.42 1.61
N VAL A 79 14.08 11.59 0.29
CA VAL A 79 12.91 12.30 -0.28
C VAL A 79 11.60 11.57 0.07
N THR A 80 11.68 10.24 0.23
CA THR A 80 10.61 9.37 0.73
C THR A 80 11.11 8.52 1.90
N VAL A 81 10.18 7.96 2.67
CA VAL A 81 10.48 6.94 3.69
C VAL A 81 10.50 5.58 3.00
N PHE A 82 11.55 4.79 3.23
CA PHE A 82 11.70 3.46 2.65
C PHE A 82 12.16 2.45 3.71
N CYS A 83 11.77 1.19 3.54
CA CYS A 83 12.29 0.08 4.34
C CYS A 83 13.61 -0.39 3.72
N VAL A 84 14.69 -0.44 4.51
CA VAL A 84 16.04 -0.75 4.01
C VAL A 84 16.25 -2.26 3.89
N GLU A 85 15.62 -3.04 4.77
CA GLU A 85 15.79 -4.50 4.85
C GLU A 85 14.40 -5.15 4.92
N PHE A 86 13.80 -5.40 3.75
CA PHE A 86 12.51 -6.07 3.64
C PHE A 86 12.58 -7.18 2.59
N LEU A 87 12.84 -8.40 3.06
CA LEU A 87 12.92 -9.60 2.21
C LEU A 87 11.57 -10.32 2.20
N VAL A 88 11.04 -10.55 1.00
CA VAL A 88 9.79 -11.27 0.77
C VAL A 88 9.99 -12.42 -0.18
N GLU A 89 9.33 -13.54 0.11
CA GLU A 89 9.17 -14.67 -0.79
C GLU A 89 7.83 -14.53 -1.51
N ILE A 90 7.85 -14.58 -2.85
CA ILE A 90 6.66 -14.43 -3.68
C ILE A 90 6.40 -15.74 -4.39
N LYS A 91 5.29 -16.39 -4.07
CA LYS A 91 4.83 -17.63 -4.72
C LYS A 91 3.59 -17.35 -5.58
N PRO A 92 3.45 -17.94 -6.77
CA PRO A 92 2.20 -17.85 -7.51
C PRO A 92 1.08 -18.54 -6.74
N ARG A 93 -0.07 -17.87 -6.64
CA ARG A 93 -1.30 -18.41 -6.04
C ARG A 93 -2.13 -19.05 -7.16
N ASN A 94 -2.43 -20.35 -7.02
CA ASN A 94 -3.26 -21.10 -7.96
C ASN A 94 -4.69 -20.55 -8.05
#